data_AF-X1GI59-F1
#
_entry.id   AF-X1GI59-F1
#
_cell.length_a   1.000
_cell.length_b   1.000
_cell.length_c   1.000
_cell.angle_alpha   90.00
_cell.angle_beta   90.00
_cell.angle_gamma   90.00
#
_symmetry.space_group_name_H-M   'P 1'
#
loop_
_entity.id
_entity.type
_entity.pdbx_description
1 polymer ?
#
loop_
_entity_poly.entity_id
_entity_poly.type
_entity_poly.pdbx_seq_one_letter_code
_entity_poly.pdbx_strand_id
1 'polypeptide(L)'
;LTSDVALAGGLNPGIYKWGNMEVEVFKDGHLGLAGTGILAGAGHLLDWDIAHFIKFTGNSLAKTIPLCTINPAKIIEMPCNYGKLEVEAPANLTLFYYQTGDDRLQIVRTLCKGSVIF
;
A
#
# COMPACT_ATOMS: atom_id res chain seq x y z
N LEU A 1 -3.54 6.18 6.36
CA LEU A 1 -3.61 5.66 4.99
C LEU A 1 -3.69 4.15 5.11
N THR A 2 -4.72 3.54 4.50
CA THR A 2 -4.88 2.10 4.37
C THR A 2 -5.17 1.83 2.90
N SER A 3 -4.73 0.68 2.37
CA SER A 3 -5.03 0.32 0.98
C SER A 3 -6.44 -0.28 0.82
N ASP A 4 -6.97 -0.92 1.88
CA ASP A 4 -8.19 -1.75 1.80
C ASP A 4 -8.13 -2.80 0.67
N VAL A 5 -6.91 -3.25 0.36
CA VAL A 5 -6.66 -4.09 -0.81
C VAL A 5 -7.37 -5.44 -0.66
N ALA A 6 -8.18 -5.79 -1.66
CA ALA A 6 -8.88 -7.07 -1.70
C ALA A 6 -7.98 -8.18 -2.29
N LEU A 7 -8.48 -9.41 -2.27
CA LEU A 7 -7.72 -10.62 -2.65
C LEU A 7 -7.06 -10.53 -4.04
N ALA A 8 -7.73 -9.88 -5.01
CA ALA A 8 -7.24 -9.74 -6.38
C ALA A 8 -6.38 -8.48 -6.61
N GLY A 9 -6.17 -7.65 -5.59
CA GLY A 9 -5.39 -6.43 -5.73
C GLY A 9 -3.92 -6.70 -6.01
N GLY A 10 -3.33 -5.86 -6.85
CA GLY A 10 -1.95 -6.03 -7.34
C GLY A 10 -1.75 -7.12 -8.41
N LEU A 11 -2.79 -7.88 -8.78
CA LEU A 11 -2.71 -8.83 -9.90
C LEU A 11 -2.72 -8.12 -11.26
N ASN A 12 -2.35 -8.84 -12.31
CA ASN A 12 -2.46 -8.32 -13.68
C ASN A 12 -3.94 -8.18 -14.09
N PRO A 13 -4.28 -7.28 -15.03
CA PRO A 13 -5.64 -7.13 -15.52
C PRO A 13 -6.25 -8.45 -16.01
N GLY A 14 -7.50 -8.71 -15.63
CA GLY A 14 -8.18 -9.97 -15.92
C GLY A 14 -9.34 -10.26 -14.96
N ILE A 15 -10.07 -11.35 -15.20
CA ILE A 15 -11.18 -11.78 -14.35
C ILE A 15 -10.71 -12.91 -13.43
N TYR A 16 -10.96 -12.75 -12.13
CA TYR A 16 -10.57 -13.66 -11.07
C TYR A 16 -11.78 -14.09 -10.25
N LYS A 17 -11.73 -15.30 -9.69
CA LYS A 17 -12.76 -15.76 -8.75
C LYS A 17 -12.43 -15.35 -7.33
N TRP A 18 -13.39 -14.71 -6.67
CA TRP A 18 -13.38 -14.48 -5.23
C TRP A 18 -14.62 -15.09 -4.60
N GLY A 19 -14.47 -16.33 -4.10
CA GLY A 19 -15.60 -17.15 -3.67
C GLY A 19 -16.55 -17.41 -4.86
N ASN A 20 -17.79 -16.94 -4.73
CA ASN A 20 -18.83 -17.07 -5.77
C ASN A 20 -18.94 -15.83 -6.68
N MET A 21 -18.05 -14.84 -6.52
CA MET A 21 -18.04 -13.62 -7.34
C MET A 21 -16.96 -13.70 -8.41
N GLU A 22 -17.25 -13.10 -9.56
CA GLU A 22 -16.25 -12.79 -10.59
C GLU A 22 -15.82 -11.33 -10.41
N VAL A 23 -14.53 -11.14 -10.14
CA VAL A 23 -13.91 -9.83 -9.91
C VAL A 23 -12.99 -9.53 -11.07
N GLU A 24 -13.23 -8.42 -11.74
CA GLU A 24 -12.37 -7.88 -12.77
C GLU A 24 -11.32 -6.96 -12.15
N VAL A 25 -10.06 -7.24 -12.44
CA VAL A 25 -8.95 -6.29 -12.30
C VAL A 25 -8.89 -5.51 -13.60
N PHE A 26 -9.21 -4.22 -13.53
CA PHE A 26 -9.20 -3.34 -14.69
C PHE A 26 -7.77 -2.95 -15.08
N LYS A 27 -7.62 -2.35 -16.27
CA LYS A 27 -6.30 -1.98 -16.83
C LYS A 27 -5.53 -0.98 -15.97
N ASP A 28 -6.23 -0.11 -15.28
CA ASP A 28 -5.65 0.86 -14.34
C ASP A 28 -5.40 0.25 -12.96
N GLY A 29 -5.87 -0.98 -12.69
CA GLY A 29 -5.63 -1.73 -11.46
C GLY A 29 -6.76 -1.66 -10.43
N HIS A 30 -7.86 -0.92 -10.67
CA HIS A 30 -9.00 -0.96 -9.77
C HIS A 30 -9.79 -2.27 -9.91
N LEU A 31 -10.61 -2.60 -8.90
CA LEU A 31 -11.41 -3.82 -8.88
C LEU A 31 -12.90 -3.53 -9.03
N GLY A 32 -13.58 -4.35 -9.81
CA GLY A 32 -15.04 -4.33 -9.91
C GLY A 32 -15.64 -5.70 -10.14
N LEU A 33 -16.95 -5.82 -9.97
CA LEU A 33 -17.68 -7.02 -10.35
C LEU A 33 -17.72 -7.11 -11.88
N ALA A 34 -17.27 -8.25 -12.41
CA ALA A 34 -17.08 -8.45 -13.84
C ALA A 34 -18.37 -8.15 -14.64
N GLY A 35 -18.23 -7.42 -15.74
CA GLY A 35 -19.36 -7.01 -16.59
C GLY A 35 -20.26 -5.93 -15.99
N THR A 36 -19.84 -5.31 -14.87
CA THR A 36 -20.56 -4.20 -14.24
C THR A 36 -19.62 -3.01 -13.99
N GLY A 37 -20.16 -1.90 -13.48
CA GLY A 37 -19.37 -0.77 -12.97
C GLY A 37 -19.27 -0.70 -11.45
N ILE A 38 -19.63 -1.78 -10.73
CA ILE A 38 -19.68 -1.80 -9.27
C ILE A 38 -18.30 -2.18 -8.73
N LEU A 39 -17.75 -1.39 -7.80
CA LEU A 39 -16.47 -1.67 -7.16
C LEU A 39 -16.54 -2.96 -6.31
N ALA A 40 -15.45 -3.72 -6.33
CA ALA A 40 -15.30 -4.98 -5.59
C ALA A 40 -14.07 -4.93 -4.67
N GLY A 41 -14.05 -3.94 -3.76
CA GLY A 41 -12.90 -3.62 -2.90
C GLY A 41 -11.84 -2.77 -3.63
N ALA A 42 -10.67 -2.58 -3.01
CA ALA A 42 -9.57 -1.85 -3.60
C ALA A 42 -8.54 -2.78 -4.27
N GLY A 43 -7.94 -2.32 -5.37
CA GLY A 43 -6.92 -3.07 -6.12
C GLY A 43 -5.50 -2.54 -5.99
N HIS A 44 -5.33 -1.34 -5.44
CA HIS A 44 -4.05 -0.66 -5.34
C HIS A 44 -3.32 -1.03 -4.03
N LEU A 45 -1.99 -1.03 -4.12
CA LEU A 45 -1.09 -1.30 -3.00
C LEU A 45 -0.51 0.01 -2.46
N LEU A 46 0.08 -0.03 -1.26
CA LEU A 46 0.57 1.17 -0.58
C LEU A 46 1.64 1.95 -1.37
N ASP A 47 2.43 1.28 -2.22
CA ASP A 47 3.40 1.94 -3.10
C ASP A 47 2.73 2.88 -4.11
N TRP A 48 1.53 2.53 -4.57
CA TRP A 48 0.69 3.38 -5.42
C TRP A 48 -0.05 4.42 -4.58
N ASP A 49 -0.64 4.02 -3.46
CA ASP A 49 -1.48 4.90 -2.62
C ASP A 49 -0.67 6.08 -2.05
N ILE A 50 0.57 5.85 -1.61
CA ILE A 50 1.44 6.90 -1.07
C ILE A 50 1.72 7.97 -2.13
N ALA A 51 2.08 7.55 -3.35
CA ALA A 51 2.36 8.45 -4.45
C ALA A 51 1.12 9.25 -4.87
N HIS A 52 -0.03 8.60 -4.96
CA HIS A 52 -1.30 9.24 -5.33
C HIS A 52 -1.80 10.18 -4.23
N PHE A 53 -1.66 9.82 -2.96
CA PHE A 53 -1.98 10.71 -1.85
C PHE A 53 -1.14 11.99 -1.90
N ILE A 54 0.17 11.88 -2.15
CA ILE A 54 1.07 13.03 -2.34
C ILE A 54 0.59 13.89 -3.51
N LYS A 55 0.33 13.27 -4.67
CA LYS A 55 -0.10 13.95 -5.90
C LYS A 55 -1.39 14.75 -5.70
N PHE A 56 -2.41 14.18 -5.06
CA PHE A 56 -3.71 14.83 -4.91
C PHE A 56 -3.81 15.79 -3.73
N THR A 57 -2.97 15.65 -2.70
CA THR A 57 -3.02 16.51 -1.51
C THR A 57 -1.92 17.57 -1.45
N GLY A 58 -0.87 17.44 -2.26
CA GLY A 58 0.32 18.29 -2.20
C GLY A 58 1.18 18.08 -0.95
N ASN A 59 0.94 17.02 -0.16
CA ASN A 59 1.79 16.70 0.99
C ASN A 59 3.17 16.21 0.57
N SER A 60 4.18 16.41 1.42
CA SER A 60 5.52 15.85 1.20
C SER A 60 5.57 14.37 1.59
N LEU A 61 6.53 13.64 1.03
CA LEU A 61 6.80 12.25 1.43
C LEU A 61 6.97 12.11 2.95
N ALA A 62 7.71 13.01 3.58
CA ALA A 62 7.94 13.00 5.03
C ALA A 62 6.65 13.14 5.86
N LYS A 63 5.63 13.85 5.35
CA LYS A 63 4.31 13.96 5.99
C LYS A 63 3.41 12.76 5.68
N THR A 64 3.57 12.14 4.52
CA THR A 64 2.75 11.01 4.08
C THR A 64 3.16 9.68 4.71
N ILE A 65 4.47 9.39 4.84
CA ILE A 65 4.96 8.13 5.40
C ILE A 65 4.37 7.81 6.80
N PRO A 66 4.28 8.77 7.75
CA PRO A 66 3.63 8.54 9.03
C PRO A 66 2.18 8.01 8.94
N LEU A 67 1.46 8.34 7.86
CA LEU A 67 0.06 7.92 7.67
C LEU A 67 -0.08 6.40 7.49
N CYS A 68 0.97 5.70 7.06
CA CYS A 68 0.99 4.24 6.88
C CYS A 68 2.01 3.54 7.80
N THR A 69 2.68 4.26 8.71
CA THR A 69 3.66 3.69 9.66
C THR A 69 3.26 3.96 11.12
N ILE A 70 3.72 5.08 11.70
CA ILE A 70 3.53 5.37 13.13
C ILE A 70 2.08 5.66 13.50
N ASN A 71 1.28 6.27 12.61
CA ASN A 71 -0.11 6.59 12.92
C ASN A 71 -0.98 5.33 13.09
N PRO A 72 -0.99 4.35 12.16
CA PRO A 72 -1.73 3.11 12.39
C PRO A 72 -1.18 2.33 13.59
N ALA A 73 0.15 2.31 13.82
CA ALA A 73 0.74 1.66 15.00
C ALA A 73 0.19 2.25 16.31
N LYS A 74 0.01 3.57 16.39
CA LYS A 74 -0.61 4.25 17.53
C LYS A 74 -2.09 3.89 17.70
N ILE A 75 -2.84 3.85 16.60
CA ILE A 75 -4.30 3.58 16.63
C ILE A 75 -4.59 2.19 17.19
N ILE A 76 -3.77 1.20 16.85
CA ILE A 76 -3.91 -0.18 17.35
C ILE A 76 -3.07 -0.45 18.62
N GLU A 77 -2.58 0.61 19.26
CA GLU A 77 -1.86 0.56 20.54
C GLU A 77 -0.62 -0.35 20.54
N MET A 78 0.14 -0.37 19.43
CA MET A 78 1.44 -1.04 19.38
C MET A 78 2.45 -0.37 20.32
N PRO A 79 3.52 -1.08 20.73
CA PRO A 79 4.62 -0.47 21.47
C PRO A 79 5.16 0.77 20.74
N CYS A 80 5.52 1.80 21.51
CA CYS A 80 5.77 3.15 21.00
C CYS A 80 6.97 3.26 20.04
N ASN A 81 7.81 2.23 19.94
CA ASN A 81 8.94 2.13 19.01
C ASN A 81 8.55 1.53 17.64
N TYR A 82 7.32 1.04 17.44
CA TYR A 82 6.85 0.55 16.14
C TYR A 82 6.54 1.68 15.16
N GLY A 83 6.74 1.40 13.86
CA GLY A 83 6.42 2.33 12.78
C GLY A 83 7.38 3.52 12.68
N LYS A 84 8.56 3.43 13.31
CA LYS A 84 9.59 4.47 13.32
C LYS A 84 10.93 3.94 12.82
N LEU A 85 11.75 4.86 12.32
CA LEU A 85 13.15 4.62 12.01
C LEU A 85 14.01 5.26 13.11
N GLU A 86 14.21 4.54 14.20
CA GLU A 86 15.03 4.96 15.36
C GLU A 86 15.77 3.75 15.96
N VAL A 87 16.81 4.01 16.76
CA VAL A 87 17.53 2.96 17.49
C VAL A 87 16.56 2.26 18.44
N GLU A 88 16.71 0.95 18.65
CA GLU A 88 15.80 0.07 19.41
C GLU A 88 14.40 -0.17 18.81
N ALA A 89 14.05 0.47 17.68
CA ALA A 89 12.86 0.08 16.93
C ALA A 89 13.08 -1.27 16.22
N PRO A 90 12.03 -2.12 16.07
CA PRO A 90 12.14 -3.30 15.24
C PRO A 90 12.57 -2.94 13.83
N ALA A 91 13.53 -3.68 13.26
CA ALA A 91 14.00 -3.48 11.89
C ALA A 91 12.98 -3.98 10.83
N ASN A 92 11.80 -3.36 10.84
CA ASN A 92 10.74 -3.48 9.85
C ASN A 92 10.88 -2.31 8.87
N LEU A 93 11.62 -2.51 7.78
CA LEU A 93 12.09 -1.43 6.92
C LEU A 93 11.73 -1.72 5.46
N THR A 94 11.38 -0.69 4.70
CA THR A 94 11.21 -0.78 3.25
C THR A 94 12.11 0.26 2.58
N LEU A 95 13.02 -0.20 1.73
CA LEU A 95 13.84 0.62 0.86
C LEU A 95 13.14 0.78 -0.48
N PHE A 96 13.06 2.00 -0.99
CA PHE A 96 12.43 2.31 -2.26
C PHE A 96 13.07 3.52 -2.94
N TYR A 97 12.93 3.61 -4.26
CA TYR A 97 13.16 4.85 -5.00
C TYR A 97 11.84 5.60 -5.19
N TYR A 98 11.90 6.92 -5.06
CA TYR A 98 10.78 7.81 -5.32
C TYR A 98 11.27 9.22 -5.62
N GLN A 99 10.70 9.83 -6.65
CA GLN A 99 10.79 11.25 -6.97
C GLN A 99 9.40 11.87 -7.00
N THR A 100 9.31 13.16 -6.64
CA THR A 100 8.04 13.89 -6.73
C THR A 100 7.54 13.86 -8.18
N GLY A 101 6.34 13.32 -8.37
CA GLY A 101 5.73 13.14 -9.68
C GLY A 101 5.68 11.68 -10.15
N ASP A 102 6.41 10.77 -9.51
CA ASP A 102 6.27 9.33 -9.76
C ASP A 102 4.87 8.87 -9.38
N ASP A 103 4.27 8.01 -10.21
CA ASP A 103 2.93 7.46 -9.94
C ASP A 103 2.96 6.32 -8.90
N ARG A 104 4.15 5.80 -8.55
CA ARG A 104 4.32 4.80 -7.48
C ARG A 104 5.73 4.78 -6.91
N LEU A 105 5.87 4.29 -5.69
CA LEU A 105 7.17 3.99 -5.09
C LEU A 105 7.75 2.73 -5.73
N GLN A 106 9.03 2.76 -6.10
CA GLN A 106 9.73 1.57 -6.60
C GLN A 106 10.38 0.83 -5.44
N ILE A 107 9.71 -0.21 -4.94
CA ILE A 107 10.20 -1.00 -3.81
C ILE A 107 11.43 -1.82 -4.22
N VAL A 108 12.51 -1.69 -3.46
CA VAL A 108 13.80 -2.36 -3.72
C VAL A 108 14.05 -3.50 -2.75
N ARG A 109 13.70 -3.30 -1.47
CA ARG A 109 13.96 -4.29 -0.42
C ARG A 109 13.03 -4.08 0.76
N THR A 110 12.59 -5.16 1.39
CA THR A 110 11.84 -5.12 2.65
C THR A 110 12.49 -6.03 3.68
N LEU A 111 12.61 -5.52 4.90
CA LEU A 111 13.08 -6.24 6.06
C LEU A 111 11.94 -6.39 7.06
N CYS A 112 11.84 -7.56 7.69
CA CYS A 112 10.97 -7.82 8.83
C CYS A 112 11.83 -8.32 9.99
N LYS A 113 11.87 -7.57 11.09
CA LYS A 113 12.72 -7.83 12.26
C LYS A 113 14.19 -8.10 11.88
N GLY A 114 14.70 -7.37 10.88
CA GLY A 114 16.08 -7.47 10.40
C GLY A 114 16.32 -8.52 9.32
N SER A 115 15.36 -9.41 9.04
CA SER A 115 15.45 -10.40 7.98
C SER A 115 14.92 -9.85 6.67
N VAL A 116 15.67 -10.00 5.57
CA VAL A 116 15.20 -9.64 4.22
C VAL A 116 14.09 -10.60 3.80
N ILE A 117 12.93 -10.06 3.45
CA ILE A 117 11.75 -10.82 2.99
C ILE A 117 11.34 -10.49 1.54
N PHE A 118 11.90 -9.41 1.00
CA PHE A 118 11.79 -8.97 -0.38
C PHE A 118 13.08 -8.24 -0.74
#